data_AF-K8P678-F1
#
_entry.id   AF-K8P678-F1
#
_cell.length_a   1.000
_cell.length_b   1.000
_cell.length_c   1.000
_cell.angle_alpha   90.00
_cell.angle_beta   90.00
_cell.angle_gamma   90.00
#
_symmetry.space_group_name_H-M   'P 1'
#
loop_
_entity.id
_entity.type
_entity.pdbx_description
1 polymer ?
#
loop_
_entity_poly.entity_id
_entity_poly.type
_entity_poly.pdbx_seq_one_letter_code
_entity_poly.pdbx_strand_id
1 'polypeptide(L)'
;MIINFRGLQRLLTGAGLTAAAVIASQQSASAHVTLATGEARANTYYKAVFQVPHGCDGAATQTVRVQIPEGVIGVKPMPKAGWTLSITRGAYAKSYQSHGKTVAEGPKEIVWSGGSLADDNYDEFVFTSFITDFPSGQAIAFPTVQQCAKGEVRWDQIASEGQNPHTLKSPAPVLRIVADMATVAQAQMDHSQMDHGKMAAPKSGSDTFKAGDLIVTAPWTRATPGGAKIAGGYLKITNNGKSADRLVSAISAGADRVEIHEMSMTDGVMKMRPLTDGLTIKPGETVELKPGGFHMMFMDIKQPLKQGDKLKATLTFEKAGKLDVSFDVNAMGATSEPAHKH
;
A
#
# COMPACT_ATOMS: atom_id res chain seq x y z
N MET A 1 -54.72 19.94 -64.17
CA MET A 1 -54.50 21.37 -63.87
C MET A 1 -53.04 21.52 -63.48
N ILE A 2 -52.26 22.12 -64.37
CA ILE A 2 -50.81 22.28 -64.29
C ILE A 2 -50.56 23.61 -63.57
N ILE A 3 -49.82 23.60 -62.45
CA ILE A 3 -49.13 24.81 -61.97
C ILE A 3 -47.68 24.45 -61.69
N ASN A 4 -46.84 25.24 -62.33
CA ASN A 4 -45.41 25.13 -62.51
C ASN A 4 -44.75 26.10 -61.52
N PHE A 5 -43.73 25.68 -60.77
CA PHE A 5 -42.79 26.62 -60.14
C PHE A 5 -41.36 26.13 -60.34
N ARG A 6 -40.66 26.82 -61.24
CA ARG A 6 -39.22 26.75 -61.46
C ARG A 6 -38.50 27.71 -60.53
N GLY A 7 -37.41 27.21 -59.93
CA GLY A 7 -36.17 27.95 -59.70
C GLY A 7 -36.07 28.76 -58.41
N LEU A 8 -35.12 28.40 -57.54
CA LEU A 8 -33.81 29.06 -57.51
C LEU A 8 -32.88 28.30 -56.54
N GLN A 9 -31.74 27.83 -57.06
CA GLN A 9 -30.61 27.35 -56.27
C GLN A 9 -30.01 28.51 -55.46
N ARG A 10 -29.74 28.28 -54.17
CA ARG A 10 -28.64 28.95 -53.46
C ARG A 10 -27.84 27.94 -52.64
N LEU A 11 -26.57 27.89 -53.01
CA LEU A 11 -25.46 27.21 -52.35
C LEU A 11 -24.97 28.01 -51.13
N LEU A 12 -24.40 27.26 -50.18
CA LEU A 12 -23.38 27.62 -49.17
C LEU A 12 -23.81 28.40 -47.91
N THR A 13 -23.76 27.73 -46.76
CA THR A 13 -22.81 27.93 -45.63
C THR A 13 -23.30 27.03 -44.48
N GLY A 14 -22.54 26.03 -44.03
CA GLY A 14 -21.51 26.20 -43.01
C GLY A 14 -22.07 25.92 -41.61
N ALA A 15 -22.02 24.67 -41.15
CA ALA A 15 -22.18 24.32 -39.74
C ALA A 15 -21.37 23.06 -39.42
N GLY A 16 -20.14 23.25 -38.97
CA GLY A 16 -19.32 22.19 -38.40
C GLY A 16 -19.92 21.76 -37.06
N LEU A 17 -20.40 20.51 -36.99
CA LEU A 17 -20.72 19.85 -35.74
C LEU A 17 -19.44 19.18 -35.20
N THR A 18 -18.67 19.93 -34.42
CA THR A 18 -17.72 19.33 -33.47
C THR A 18 -18.53 18.79 -32.29
N ALA A 19 -18.81 17.49 -32.29
CA ALA A 19 -19.35 16.80 -31.13
C ALA A 19 -18.25 16.65 -30.07
N ALA A 20 -18.18 17.61 -29.14
CA ALA A 20 -17.37 17.46 -27.93
C ALA A 20 -18.09 16.48 -26.99
N ALA A 21 -17.64 15.23 -26.98
CA ALA A 21 -18.08 14.23 -26.01
C ALA A 21 -17.55 14.63 -24.62
N VAL A 22 -18.39 15.26 -23.81
CA VAL A 22 -18.12 15.49 -22.40
C VAL A 22 -18.22 14.14 -21.70
N ILE A 23 -17.06 13.51 -21.46
CA ILE A 23 -16.97 12.37 -20.55
C ILE A 23 -17.14 12.95 -19.14
N ALA A 24 -18.36 12.96 -18.65
CA ALA A 24 -18.63 13.21 -17.23
C ALA A 24 -18.03 12.04 -16.43
N SER A 25 -16.80 12.20 -15.93
CA SER A 25 -16.29 11.33 -14.89
C SER A 25 -17.18 11.53 -13.67
N GLN A 26 -18.03 10.54 -13.37
CA GLN A 26 -18.77 10.49 -12.11
C GLN A 26 -17.74 10.30 -11.00
N GLN A 27 -17.21 11.41 -10.49
CA GLN A 27 -16.50 11.42 -9.23
C GLN A 27 -17.58 11.19 -8.17
N SER A 28 -17.69 9.96 -7.67
CA SER A 28 -18.46 9.70 -6.47
C SER A 28 -17.89 10.58 -5.37
N ALA A 29 -18.63 11.61 -4.96
CA ALA A 29 -18.32 12.34 -3.74
C ALA A 29 -18.44 11.33 -2.58
N SER A 30 -17.31 10.83 -2.09
CA SER A 30 -17.29 9.86 -0.99
C SER A 30 -17.59 10.59 0.31
N ALA A 31 -18.86 10.61 0.69
CA ALA A 31 -19.35 11.18 1.95
C ALA A 31 -19.14 10.24 3.16
N HIS A 32 -18.62 9.03 2.94
CA HIS A 32 -18.47 8.02 3.98
C HIS A 32 -17.09 8.10 4.64
N VAL A 33 -17.03 7.75 5.92
CA VAL A 33 -15.75 7.51 6.59
C VAL A 33 -15.11 6.25 6.00
N THR A 34 -13.84 6.34 5.62
CA THR A 34 -13.09 5.23 5.00
C THR A 34 -11.76 5.00 5.69
N LEU A 35 -11.17 3.82 5.47
CA LEU A 35 -9.75 3.60 5.74
C LEU A 35 -8.93 4.02 4.53
N ALA A 36 -7.90 4.86 4.71
CA ALA A 36 -7.01 5.27 3.62
C ALA A 36 -6.28 4.06 2.98
N THR A 37 -6.08 2.99 3.75
CA THR A 37 -5.57 1.71 3.26
C THR A 37 -6.57 0.62 3.63
N GLY A 38 -7.48 0.29 2.71
CA GLY A 38 -8.56 -0.67 2.94
C GLY A 38 -8.15 -2.14 2.94
N GLU A 39 -6.85 -2.46 2.87
CA GLU A 39 -6.32 -3.82 2.81
C GLU A 39 -5.15 -4.02 3.77
N ALA A 40 -5.10 -5.16 4.44
CA ALA A 40 -3.96 -5.60 5.24
C ALA A 40 -3.81 -7.11 5.19
N ARG A 41 -2.67 -7.61 5.68
CA ARG A 41 -2.44 -9.03 5.86
C ARG A 41 -2.67 -9.42 7.31
N ALA A 42 -3.12 -10.65 7.51
CA ALA A 42 -3.12 -11.25 8.84
C ALA A 42 -1.69 -11.36 9.38
N ASN A 43 -1.56 -11.25 10.69
CA ASN A 43 -0.31 -11.29 11.46
C ASN A 43 0.71 -10.20 11.07
N THR A 44 0.22 -9.01 10.70
CA THR A 44 1.07 -7.87 10.37
C THR A 44 0.67 -6.61 11.13
N TYR A 45 1.60 -5.66 11.19
CA TYR A 45 1.29 -4.33 11.67
C TYR A 45 0.48 -3.56 10.64
N TYR A 46 -0.54 -2.86 11.13
CA TYR A 46 -1.42 -2.04 10.32
C TYR A 46 -1.57 -0.66 10.94
N LYS A 47 -1.37 0.38 10.14
CA LYS A 47 -1.68 1.77 10.48
C LYS A 47 -3.06 2.09 9.92
N ALA A 48 -4.05 2.13 10.79
CA ALA A 48 -5.39 2.56 10.44
C ALA A 48 -5.43 4.09 10.34
N VAL A 49 -5.88 4.60 9.20
CA VAL A 49 -6.13 6.03 8.97
C VAL A 49 -7.58 6.17 8.56
N PHE A 50 -8.42 6.61 9.50
CA PHE A 50 -9.82 6.91 9.24
C PHE A 50 -9.91 8.29 8.61
N GLN A 51 -10.34 8.36 7.37
CA GLN A 51 -10.57 9.60 6.65
C GLN A 51 -12.02 10.01 6.88
N VAL A 52 -12.23 11.12 7.60
CA VAL A 52 -13.54 11.69 7.87
C VAL A 52 -13.71 12.88 6.92
N PRO A 53 -14.57 12.79 5.90
CA PRO A 53 -14.55 13.73 4.78
C PRO A 53 -15.15 15.10 5.09
N HIS A 54 -16.11 15.18 6.02
CA HIS A 54 -16.84 16.39 6.38
C HIS A 54 -17.57 16.22 7.73
N GLY A 55 -18.35 17.23 8.11
CA GLY A 55 -19.25 17.26 9.25
C GLY A 55 -20.52 16.44 9.03
N CYS A 56 -21.54 16.61 9.87
CA CYS A 56 -22.83 15.96 9.70
C CYS A 56 -23.86 17.02 9.36
N ASP A 57 -24.50 16.92 8.18
CA ASP A 57 -25.55 17.84 7.75
C ASP A 57 -25.19 19.33 7.92
N GLY A 58 -23.95 19.72 7.56
CA GLY A 58 -23.46 21.10 7.70
C GLY A 58 -22.93 21.46 9.10
N ALA A 59 -23.08 20.60 10.10
CA ALA A 59 -22.59 20.82 11.45
C ALA A 59 -21.20 20.19 11.66
N ALA A 60 -20.33 20.90 12.37
CA ALA A 60 -18.98 20.42 12.65
C ALA A 60 -18.98 19.12 13.46
N THR A 61 -18.09 18.19 13.10
CA THR A 61 -17.79 16.99 13.89
C THR A 61 -17.02 17.38 15.13
N GLN A 62 -17.49 16.90 16.29
CA GLN A 62 -16.88 17.17 17.58
C GLN A 62 -16.33 15.92 18.26
N THR A 63 -16.86 14.74 17.89
CA THR A 63 -16.37 13.46 18.39
C THR A 63 -16.32 12.42 17.28
N VAL A 64 -15.22 11.65 17.24
CA VAL A 64 -15.09 10.44 16.44
C VAL A 64 -14.78 9.29 17.38
N ARG A 65 -15.62 8.26 17.34
CA ARG A 65 -15.53 7.06 18.18
C ARG A 65 -15.39 5.84 17.28
N VAL A 66 -14.37 5.05 17.52
CA VAL A 66 -14.07 3.83 16.75
C VAL A 66 -14.08 2.62 17.67
N GLN A 67 -14.91 1.64 17.35
CA GLN A 67 -14.88 0.33 18.00
C GLN A 67 -13.74 -0.51 17.44
N ILE A 68 -13.01 -1.21 18.32
CA ILE A 68 -11.89 -2.07 17.97
C ILE A 68 -12.36 -3.53 17.92
N PRO A 69 -12.37 -4.14 16.71
CA PRO A 69 -12.75 -5.53 16.54
C PRO A 69 -11.81 -6.50 17.25
N GLU A 70 -12.33 -7.66 17.61
CA GLU A 70 -11.51 -8.76 18.12
C GLU A 70 -10.45 -9.18 17.08
N GLY A 71 -9.26 -9.60 17.50
CA GLY A 71 -8.14 -9.88 16.57
C GLY A 71 -7.37 -8.63 16.10
N VAL A 72 -7.85 -7.42 16.39
CA VAL A 72 -7.08 -6.17 16.22
C VAL A 72 -6.46 -5.81 17.56
N ILE A 73 -5.20 -6.19 17.75
CA ILE A 73 -4.53 -6.11 19.05
C ILE A 73 -3.41 -5.07 19.07
N GLY A 74 -2.89 -4.75 20.26
CA GLY A 74 -1.74 -3.85 20.41
C GLY A 74 -2.02 -2.43 19.91
N VAL A 75 -3.29 -2.03 19.91
CA VAL A 75 -3.76 -0.76 19.39
C VAL A 75 -3.15 0.41 20.15
N LYS A 76 -2.62 1.39 19.40
CA LYS A 76 -2.03 2.63 19.91
C LYS A 76 -2.51 3.82 19.07
N PRO A 77 -3.52 4.57 19.55
CA PRO A 77 -3.97 5.77 18.86
C PRO A 77 -2.94 6.89 18.92
N MET A 78 -2.91 7.69 17.85
CA MET A 78 -2.11 8.90 17.74
C MET A 78 -2.81 10.04 18.51
N PRO A 79 -2.14 10.71 19.47
CA PRO A 79 -2.63 11.96 20.03
C PRO A 79 -2.83 12.99 18.93
N LYS A 80 -3.92 13.74 19.00
CA LYS A 80 -4.32 14.69 17.96
C LYS A 80 -4.50 16.08 18.59
N ALA A 81 -3.76 17.07 18.08
CA ALA A 81 -3.83 18.43 18.60
C ALA A 81 -5.26 18.99 18.50
N GLY A 82 -5.74 19.63 19.57
CA GLY A 82 -7.11 20.17 19.63
C GLY A 82 -8.20 19.12 19.90
N TRP A 83 -7.84 17.85 20.11
CA TRP A 83 -8.78 16.79 20.47
C TRP A 83 -8.34 16.11 21.78
N THR A 84 -9.31 15.70 22.59
CA THR A 84 -9.09 14.86 23.76
C THR A 84 -9.19 13.40 23.35
N LEU A 85 -8.15 12.62 23.64
CA LEU A 85 -8.10 11.18 23.35
C LEU A 85 -8.47 10.38 24.60
N SER A 86 -9.51 9.55 24.50
CA SER A 86 -9.89 8.56 25.51
C SER A 86 -9.85 7.15 24.93
N ILE A 87 -9.46 6.18 25.76
CA ILE A 87 -9.32 4.78 25.36
C ILE A 87 -10.02 3.92 26.40
N THR A 88 -11.06 3.21 25.98
CA THR A 88 -11.70 2.20 26.82
C THR A 88 -11.00 0.87 26.58
N ARG A 89 -10.47 0.28 27.66
CA ARG A 89 -9.80 -1.03 27.63
C ARG A 89 -10.73 -2.12 28.16
N GLY A 90 -10.52 -3.34 27.68
CA GLY A 90 -11.23 -4.52 28.16
C GLY A 90 -10.50 -5.80 27.78
N ALA A 91 -10.95 -6.90 28.34
CA ALA A 91 -10.47 -8.23 27.99
C ALA A 91 -10.77 -8.54 26.52
N TYR A 92 -9.83 -9.22 25.87
CA TYR A 92 -10.06 -9.88 24.60
C TYR A 92 -10.92 -11.13 24.81
N ALA A 93 -11.57 -11.60 23.74
CA ALA A 93 -12.33 -12.85 23.78
C ALA A 93 -11.41 -14.06 24.03
N LYS A 94 -10.15 -13.97 23.61
CA LYS A 94 -9.08 -14.93 23.93
C LYS A 94 -7.73 -14.24 24.13
N SER A 95 -6.78 -14.96 24.70
CA SER A 95 -5.40 -14.49 24.81
C SER A 95 -4.67 -14.61 23.47
N TYR A 96 -3.88 -13.58 23.13
CA TYR A 96 -3.07 -13.53 21.92
C TYR A 96 -1.58 -13.56 22.25
N GLN A 97 -0.76 -14.00 21.29
CA GLN A 97 0.70 -13.86 21.38
C GLN A 97 1.15 -12.62 20.62
N SER A 98 1.91 -11.75 21.28
CA SER A 98 2.52 -10.57 20.69
C SER A 98 3.92 -10.38 21.25
N HIS A 99 4.95 -10.41 20.40
CA HIS A 99 6.37 -10.33 20.82
C HIS A 99 6.79 -11.34 21.89
N GLY A 100 6.30 -12.58 21.77
CA GLY A 100 6.58 -13.65 22.73
C GLY A 100 5.93 -13.44 24.11
N LYS A 101 5.00 -12.48 24.23
CA LYS A 101 4.20 -12.25 25.43
C LYS A 101 2.74 -12.55 25.15
N THR A 102 2.11 -13.18 26.13
CA THR A 102 0.66 -13.36 26.17
C THR A 102 -0.01 -12.02 26.48
N VAL A 103 -0.97 -11.62 25.65
CA VAL A 103 -1.77 -10.41 25.82
C VAL A 103 -3.24 -10.81 25.92
N ALA A 104 -3.89 -10.49 27.03
CA ALA A 104 -5.28 -10.88 27.32
C ALA A 104 -6.26 -9.70 27.28
N GLU A 105 -5.77 -8.46 27.18
CA GLU A 105 -6.59 -7.26 27.16
C GLU A 105 -5.99 -6.16 26.28
N GLY A 106 -6.82 -5.20 25.89
CA GLY A 106 -6.39 -4.01 25.18
C GLY A 106 -7.54 -3.06 24.85
N PRO A 107 -7.29 -2.06 24.00
CA PRO A 107 -8.33 -1.11 23.58
C PRO A 107 -9.51 -1.83 22.90
N LYS A 108 -10.72 -1.56 23.39
CA LYS A 108 -11.99 -1.96 22.75
C LYS A 108 -12.67 -0.78 22.05
N GLU A 109 -12.36 0.44 22.48
CA GLU A 109 -12.86 1.66 21.88
C GLU A 109 -11.82 2.78 21.97
N ILE A 110 -11.74 3.59 20.92
CA ILE A 110 -10.97 4.83 20.88
C ILE A 110 -11.92 5.98 20.63
N VAL A 111 -11.78 7.07 21.38
CA VAL A 111 -12.58 8.29 21.24
C VAL A 111 -11.66 9.49 21.12
N TRP A 112 -11.81 10.24 20.03
CA TRP A 112 -11.30 11.61 19.92
C TRP A 112 -12.48 12.56 20.10
N SER A 113 -12.48 13.41 21.13
CA SER A 113 -13.60 14.31 21.45
C SER A 113 -13.16 15.75 21.71
N GLY A 114 -14.13 16.67 21.71
CA GLY A 114 -13.92 18.09 22.02
C GLY A 114 -13.20 18.87 20.92
N GLY A 115 -12.94 18.25 19.78
CA GLY A 115 -12.39 18.94 18.61
C GLY A 115 -13.48 19.58 17.76
N SER A 116 -13.07 20.10 16.61
CA SER A 116 -13.98 20.72 15.64
C SER A 116 -13.44 20.50 14.23
N LEU A 117 -14.10 19.62 13.49
CA LEU A 117 -13.91 19.45 12.05
C LEU A 117 -15.13 20.07 11.35
N ALA A 118 -14.93 21.21 10.70
CA ALA A 118 -15.98 21.90 9.96
C ALA A 118 -16.42 21.12 8.72
N ASP A 119 -17.63 21.38 8.24
CA ASP A 119 -18.25 20.58 7.17
C ASP A 119 -17.55 20.70 5.81
N ASP A 120 -16.87 21.82 5.57
CA ASP A 120 -16.08 22.09 4.38
C ASP A 120 -14.66 21.50 4.42
N ASN A 121 -14.31 20.81 5.51
CA ASN A 121 -12.98 20.27 5.74
C ASN A 121 -13.04 18.75 5.95
N TYR A 122 -11.97 18.07 5.59
CA TYR A 122 -11.73 16.67 5.95
C TYR A 122 -10.67 16.57 7.03
N ASP A 123 -10.63 15.44 7.74
CA ASP A 123 -9.57 15.16 8.70
C ASP A 123 -9.29 13.66 8.82
N GLU A 124 -8.16 13.34 9.45
CA GLU A 124 -7.70 11.97 9.68
C GLU A 124 -7.56 11.64 11.18
N PHE A 125 -7.99 10.43 11.52
CA PHE A 125 -7.90 9.86 12.86
C PHE A 125 -7.15 8.52 12.79
N VAL A 126 -6.06 8.41 13.55
CA VAL A 126 -5.02 7.41 13.27
C VAL A 126 -4.71 6.56 14.48
N PHE A 127 -4.55 5.25 14.27
CA PHE A 127 -3.91 4.36 15.23
C PHE A 127 -3.03 3.32 14.53
N THR A 128 -2.03 2.81 15.25
CA THR A 128 -1.30 1.60 14.84
C THR A 128 -1.84 0.38 15.58
N SER A 129 -1.83 -0.77 14.95
CA SER A 129 -2.33 -2.03 15.49
C SER A 129 -1.55 -3.21 14.92
N PHE A 130 -1.77 -4.40 15.49
CA PHE A 130 -1.38 -5.67 14.91
C PHE A 130 -2.64 -6.47 14.60
N ILE A 131 -2.77 -6.90 13.35
CA ILE A 131 -3.91 -7.68 12.88
C ILE A 131 -3.55 -9.15 13.05
N THR A 132 -4.34 -9.93 13.77
CA THR A 132 -4.09 -11.37 13.96
C THR A 132 -5.39 -12.14 13.90
N ASP A 133 -5.30 -13.44 13.64
CA ASP A 133 -6.44 -14.36 13.75
C ASP A 133 -7.58 -14.11 12.76
N PHE A 134 -7.26 -13.57 11.59
CA PHE A 134 -8.21 -13.40 10.48
C PHE A 134 -7.79 -14.23 9.26
N PRO A 135 -8.66 -15.09 8.71
CA PRO A 135 -8.43 -15.70 7.41
C PRO A 135 -8.38 -14.67 6.27
N SER A 136 -7.67 -15.06 5.21
CA SER A 136 -7.72 -14.39 3.93
C SER A 136 -9.16 -14.23 3.41
N GLY A 137 -9.42 -13.11 2.73
CA GLY A 137 -10.70 -12.75 2.15
C GLY A 137 -11.67 -12.10 3.13
N GLN A 138 -11.43 -12.24 4.44
CA GLN A 138 -12.30 -11.70 5.47
C GLN A 138 -12.28 -10.17 5.49
N ALA A 139 -13.45 -9.58 5.65
CA ALA A 139 -13.61 -8.15 5.92
C ALA A 139 -13.70 -7.92 7.43
N ILE A 140 -12.90 -6.98 7.93
CA ILE A 140 -12.96 -6.48 9.30
C ILE A 140 -13.62 -5.11 9.24
N ALA A 141 -14.81 -4.99 9.81
CA ALA A 141 -15.50 -3.73 9.95
C ALA A 141 -15.06 -3.01 11.23
N PHE A 142 -14.86 -1.71 11.16
CA PHE A 142 -14.57 -0.84 12.29
C PHE A 142 -15.76 0.11 12.52
N PRO A 143 -16.78 -0.30 13.28
CA PRO A 143 -17.92 0.56 13.57
C PRO A 143 -17.46 1.91 14.09
N THR A 144 -17.86 2.97 13.40
CA THR A 144 -17.42 4.33 13.68
C THR A 144 -18.62 5.23 13.88
N VAL A 145 -18.63 5.98 14.98
CA VAL A 145 -19.65 6.98 15.27
C VAL A 145 -19.04 8.36 15.17
N GLN A 146 -19.65 9.19 14.34
CA GLN A 146 -19.31 10.59 14.15
C GLN A 146 -20.38 11.43 14.82
N GLN A 147 -20.04 12.09 15.92
CA GLN A 147 -20.95 12.99 16.60
C GLN A 147 -20.63 14.42 16.22
N CYS A 148 -21.65 15.13 15.77
CA CYS A 148 -21.55 16.52 15.34
C CYS A 148 -22.29 17.43 16.31
N ALA A 149 -22.09 18.74 16.18
CA ALA A 149 -22.77 19.73 17.02
C ALA A 149 -24.30 19.58 16.99
N LYS A 150 -24.84 19.08 15.87
CA LYS A 150 -26.25 18.75 15.68
C LYS A 150 -26.34 17.36 15.06
N GLY A 151 -26.73 16.38 15.86
CA GLY A 151 -26.95 15.01 15.40
C GLY A 151 -25.68 14.15 15.39
N GLU A 152 -25.85 12.95 14.83
CA GLU A 152 -24.86 11.90 14.82
C GLU A 152 -25.04 11.06 13.56
N VAL A 153 -23.92 10.59 13.00
CA VAL A 153 -23.90 9.61 11.91
C VAL A 153 -23.19 8.36 12.41
N ARG A 154 -23.81 7.21 12.16
CA ARG A 154 -23.26 5.89 12.52
C ARG A 154 -22.85 5.14 11.27
N TRP A 155 -21.55 4.89 11.18
CA TRP A 155 -20.92 4.03 10.19
C TRP A 155 -20.73 2.65 10.82
N ASP A 156 -21.83 1.94 11.06
CA ASP A 156 -21.84 0.66 11.79
C ASP A 156 -22.48 -0.49 11.01
N GLN A 157 -22.96 -0.24 9.78
CA GLN A 157 -23.53 -1.29 8.94
C GLN A 157 -22.43 -2.21 8.42
N ILE A 158 -22.64 -3.51 8.62
CA ILE A 158 -21.78 -4.59 8.13
C ILE A 158 -22.59 -5.36 7.09
N ALA A 159 -22.00 -5.60 5.91
CA ALA A 159 -22.66 -6.35 4.86
C ALA A 159 -22.88 -7.80 5.32
N SER A 160 -24.11 -8.29 5.14
CA SER A 160 -24.39 -9.71 5.35
C SER A 160 -23.73 -10.56 4.26
N GLU A 161 -23.60 -11.87 4.48
CA GLU A 161 -23.01 -12.78 3.49
C GLU A 161 -23.76 -12.69 2.14
N GLY A 162 -23.02 -12.46 1.06
CA GLY A 162 -23.57 -12.29 -0.29
C GLY A 162 -24.19 -10.92 -0.60
N GLN A 163 -24.30 -10.02 0.38
CA GLN A 163 -24.78 -8.65 0.14
C GLN A 163 -23.68 -7.77 -0.48
N ASN A 164 -24.03 -6.98 -1.50
CA ASN A 164 -23.11 -5.98 -2.06
C ASN A 164 -22.89 -4.84 -1.04
N PRO A 165 -21.67 -4.63 -0.51
CA PRO A 165 -21.39 -3.59 0.49
C PRO A 165 -21.68 -2.16 0.02
N HIS A 166 -21.66 -1.91 -1.29
CA HIS A 166 -21.95 -0.59 -1.87
C HIS A 166 -23.45 -0.21 -1.80
N THR A 167 -24.31 -1.14 -1.39
CA THR A 167 -25.74 -0.88 -1.17
C THR A 167 -26.05 -0.40 0.24
N LEU A 168 -25.08 -0.48 1.16
CA LEU A 168 -25.23 0.01 2.53
C LEU A 168 -25.26 1.53 2.53
N LYS A 169 -26.19 2.10 3.28
CA LYS A 169 -26.36 3.55 3.41
C LYS A 169 -25.26 4.17 4.27
N SER A 170 -24.83 3.44 5.31
CA SER A 170 -23.82 3.92 6.26
C SER A 170 -22.89 2.76 6.64
N PRO A 171 -22.11 2.23 5.68
CA PRO A 171 -21.20 1.13 5.92
C PRO A 171 -20.13 1.53 6.92
N ALA A 172 -19.78 0.63 7.83
CA ALA A 172 -18.58 0.79 8.63
C ALA A 172 -17.33 0.80 7.73
N PRO A 173 -16.28 1.56 8.09
CA PRO A 173 -14.97 1.44 7.47
C PRO A 173 -14.49 -0.02 7.51
N VAL A 174 -14.11 -0.57 6.35
CA VAL A 174 -13.72 -1.98 6.22
C VAL A 174 -12.25 -2.11 5.87
N LEU A 175 -11.56 -2.99 6.59
CA LEU A 175 -10.25 -3.53 6.26
C LEU A 175 -10.42 -4.94 5.69
N ARG A 176 -10.02 -5.16 4.45
CA ARG A 176 -10.01 -6.50 3.85
C ARG A 176 -8.70 -7.20 4.15
N ILE A 177 -8.79 -8.41 4.68
CA ILE A 177 -7.65 -9.28 4.86
C ILE A 177 -7.37 -9.97 3.55
N VAL A 178 -6.24 -9.64 2.94
CA VAL A 178 -5.83 -10.26 1.68
C VAL A 178 -5.00 -11.50 1.97
N ALA A 179 -5.10 -12.49 1.08
CA ALA A 179 -4.32 -13.71 1.18
C ALA A 179 -2.82 -13.39 1.21
N ASP A 180 -2.07 -14.13 2.01
CA ASP A 180 -0.76 -14.51 1.51
C ASP A 180 -1.00 -15.42 0.30
N MET A 181 -0.50 -15.06 -0.88
CA MET A 181 -0.68 -15.84 -2.11
C MET A 181 0.00 -17.23 -2.08
N ALA A 182 0.33 -17.76 -0.90
CA ALA A 182 0.80 -19.12 -0.74
C ALA A 182 -0.32 -20.18 -0.79
N THR A 183 -1.60 -19.82 -0.54
CA THR A 183 -2.68 -20.83 -0.36
C THR A 183 -3.80 -20.85 -1.40
N VAL A 184 -3.82 -19.95 -2.39
CA VAL A 184 -4.89 -19.95 -3.42
C VAL A 184 -4.55 -20.84 -4.63
N ALA A 185 -3.31 -21.35 -4.73
CA ALA A 185 -2.87 -22.19 -5.85
C ALA A 185 -3.29 -23.67 -5.78
N GLN A 186 -4.07 -24.08 -4.77
CA GLN A 186 -4.28 -25.51 -4.46
C GLN A 186 -5.74 -25.99 -4.53
N ALA A 187 -6.64 -25.18 -5.11
CA ALA A 187 -8.04 -25.55 -5.26
C ALA A 187 -8.46 -25.61 -6.74
N GLN A 188 -7.67 -26.29 -7.59
CA GLN A 188 -8.13 -26.76 -8.90
C GLN A 188 -7.08 -27.70 -9.51
N MET A 189 -7.02 -28.97 -9.10
CA MET A 189 -6.56 -30.04 -9.99
C MET A 189 -7.24 -31.36 -9.61
N ASP A 190 -7.97 -31.86 -10.61
CA ASP A 190 -8.76 -33.08 -10.70
C ASP A 190 -7.89 -34.34 -10.59
N HIS A 191 -8.41 -35.36 -9.91
CA HIS A 191 -7.78 -36.66 -9.73
C HIS A 191 -7.99 -37.53 -10.97
N SER A 192 -7.05 -37.51 -11.91
CA SER A 192 -6.83 -38.70 -12.74
C SER A 192 -5.43 -38.75 -13.37
N GLN A 193 -4.83 -39.93 -13.25
CA GLN A 193 -3.69 -40.49 -13.98
C GLN A 193 -2.27 -40.33 -13.39
N MET A 194 -1.67 -41.52 -13.25
CA MET A 194 -0.35 -41.83 -12.68
C MET A 194 0.74 -41.71 -13.75
N ASP A 195 1.96 -41.32 -13.34
CA ASP A 195 3.19 -42.01 -13.77
C ASP A 195 4.35 -41.72 -12.80
N HIS A 196 5.06 -42.77 -12.39
CA HIS A 196 6.26 -42.71 -11.56
C HIS A 196 7.47 -42.49 -12.47
N GLY A 197 7.77 -41.23 -12.80
CA GLY A 197 8.95 -40.90 -13.59
C GLY A 197 9.32 -39.42 -13.54
N LYS A 198 10.42 -39.10 -12.83
CA LYS A 198 11.22 -37.88 -12.98
C LYS A 198 10.45 -36.57 -13.20
N MET A 199 9.88 -36.02 -12.13
CA MET A 199 9.51 -34.60 -12.11
C MET A 199 10.67 -33.79 -11.54
N ALA A 200 11.41 -33.14 -12.44
CA ALA A 200 12.36 -32.09 -12.07
C ALA A 200 11.61 -31.01 -11.28
N ALA A 201 12.16 -30.64 -10.12
CA ALA A 201 11.63 -29.59 -9.28
C ALA A 201 11.49 -28.26 -10.06
N PRO A 202 10.45 -27.45 -9.81
CA PRO A 202 10.37 -26.11 -10.35
C PRO A 202 11.54 -25.29 -9.76
N LYS A 203 12.39 -24.73 -10.62
CA LYS A 203 13.44 -23.79 -10.21
C LYS A 203 12.78 -22.49 -9.75
N SER A 204 12.73 -22.25 -8.45
CA SER A 204 12.50 -20.93 -7.88
C SER A 204 13.76 -20.09 -8.08
N GLY A 205 13.66 -18.99 -8.82
CA GLY A 205 14.79 -18.08 -9.05
C GLY A 205 14.87 -17.03 -7.94
N SER A 206 15.74 -17.25 -6.95
CA SER A 206 16.36 -16.15 -6.20
C SER A 206 17.39 -15.52 -7.14
N ASP A 207 16.98 -14.56 -7.96
CA ASP A 207 17.84 -14.00 -8.99
C ASP A 207 19.13 -13.44 -8.34
N THR A 208 20.26 -14.05 -8.70
CA THR A 208 21.60 -13.70 -8.21
C THR A 208 22.40 -13.16 -9.38
N PHE A 209 22.91 -11.95 -9.23
CA PHE A 209 23.69 -11.22 -10.23
C PHE A 209 25.13 -11.07 -9.73
N LYS A 210 26.10 -11.04 -10.65
CA LYS A 210 27.51 -10.92 -10.29
C LYS A 210 28.23 -9.90 -11.16
N ALA A 211 29.09 -9.11 -10.53
CA ALA A 211 30.05 -8.23 -11.20
C ALA A 211 31.39 -8.36 -10.50
N GLY A 212 32.36 -9.03 -11.15
CA GLY A 212 33.61 -9.41 -10.50
C GLY A 212 33.37 -10.22 -9.22
N ASP A 213 33.93 -9.76 -8.11
CA ASP A 213 33.78 -10.37 -6.79
C ASP A 213 32.50 -9.94 -6.04
N LEU A 214 31.71 -9.04 -6.62
CA LEU A 214 30.44 -8.61 -6.05
C LEU A 214 29.32 -9.57 -6.42
N ILE A 215 28.51 -9.93 -5.43
CA ILE A 215 27.27 -10.69 -5.60
C ILE A 215 26.11 -9.80 -5.18
N VAL A 216 25.16 -9.59 -6.08
CA VAL A 216 23.89 -8.91 -5.81
C VAL A 216 22.79 -9.97 -5.76
N THR A 217 22.05 -10.02 -4.67
CA THR A 217 20.95 -10.96 -4.50
C THR A 217 19.67 -10.24 -4.13
N ALA A 218 18.55 -10.92 -4.38
CA ALA A 218 17.24 -10.51 -3.91
C ALA A 218 16.83 -9.08 -4.32
N PRO A 219 17.01 -8.62 -5.56
CA PRO A 219 16.50 -7.31 -5.96
C PRO A 219 14.97 -7.31 -6.00
N TRP A 220 14.35 -6.42 -5.24
CA TRP A 220 12.91 -6.23 -5.25
C TRP A 220 12.48 -4.79 -5.00
N THR A 221 11.28 -4.46 -5.46
CA THR A 221 10.61 -3.18 -5.26
C THR A 221 9.16 -3.42 -4.85
N ARG A 222 8.45 -2.37 -4.46
CA ARG A 222 7.02 -2.43 -4.11
C ARG A 222 6.20 -2.00 -5.32
N ALA A 223 5.08 -2.69 -5.53
CA ALA A 223 4.01 -2.21 -6.39
C ALA A 223 3.58 -0.82 -5.92
N THR A 224 3.22 0.04 -6.87
CA THR A 224 2.88 1.44 -6.60
C THR A 224 1.41 1.71 -6.89
N PRO A 225 0.72 2.57 -6.10
CA PRO A 225 -0.65 2.98 -6.44
C PRO A 225 -0.68 3.78 -7.75
N GLY A 226 -1.86 3.88 -8.37
CA GLY A 226 -2.05 4.69 -9.56
C GLY A 226 -1.64 6.14 -9.32
N GLY A 227 -0.82 6.71 -10.22
CA GLY A 227 -0.34 8.09 -10.13
C GLY A 227 0.91 8.29 -9.28
N ALA A 228 1.43 7.26 -8.61
CA ALA A 228 2.69 7.37 -7.88
C ALA A 228 3.86 7.77 -8.81
N LYS A 229 4.74 8.61 -8.28
CA LYS A 229 5.97 9.06 -8.97
C LYS A 229 7.25 8.51 -8.36
N ILE A 230 7.18 7.82 -7.23
CA ILE A 230 8.36 7.36 -6.50
C ILE A 230 8.18 5.89 -6.14
N ALA A 231 9.24 5.10 -6.30
CA ALA A 231 9.32 3.72 -5.82
C ALA A 231 10.65 3.46 -5.10
N GLY A 232 10.63 2.60 -4.09
CA GLY A 232 11.83 2.14 -3.39
C GLY A 232 12.38 0.85 -4.00
N GLY A 233 13.70 0.72 -4.11
CA GLY A 233 14.40 -0.48 -4.53
C GLY A 233 15.29 -1.05 -3.42
N TYR A 234 15.27 -2.36 -3.28
CA TYR A 234 15.89 -3.11 -2.19
C TYR A 234 16.64 -4.30 -2.75
N LEU A 235 17.79 -4.65 -2.17
CA LEU A 235 18.64 -5.77 -2.57
C LEU A 235 19.73 -6.00 -1.52
N LYS A 236 20.52 -7.06 -1.67
CA LYS A 236 21.76 -7.28 -0.90
C LYS A 236 22.95 -7.24 -1.83
N ILE A 237 24.04 -6.62 -1.37
CA ILE A 237 25.33 -6.60 -2.07
C ILE A 237 26.38 -7.21 -1.15
N THR A 238 26.97 -8.32 -1.56
CA THR A 238 28.09 -8.97 -0.88
C THR A 238 29.37 -8.76 -1.68
N ASN A 239 30.44 -8.28 -1.04
CA ASN A 239 31.76 -8.16 -1.64
C ASN A 239 32.68 -9.31 -1.18
N ASN A 240 32.91 -10.29 -2.06
CA ASN A 240 33.83 -11.40 -1.79
C ASN A 240 35.30 -11.10 -2.17
N GLY A 241 35.58 -9.88 -2.60
CA GLY A 241 36.89 -9.45 -3.06
C GLY A 241 37.80 -9.01 -1.92
N LYS A 242 39.05 -8.71 -2.27
CA LYS A 242 40.08 -8.26 -1.31
C LYS A 242 40.15 -6.74 -1.14
N SER A 243 39.43 -5.97 -1.97
CA SER A 243 39.40 -4.51 -1.90
C SER A 243 37.97 -3.98 -1.85
N ALA A 244 37.76 -2.84 -1.20
CA ALA A 244 36.43 -2.22 -1.16
C ALA A 244 35.98 -1.82 -2.57
N ASP A 245 34.69 -1.93 -2.84
CA ASP A 245 34.03 -1.38 -4.03
C ASP A 245 32.92 -0.42 -3.58
N ARG A 246 32.31 0.29 -4.52
CA ARG A 246 31.31 1.32 -4.24
C ARG A 246 30.25 1.32 -5.33
N LEU A 247 28.99 1.19 -4.93
CA LEU A 247 27.85 1.45 -5.81
C LEU A 247 27.73 2.97 -6.00
N VAL A 248 28.11 3.48 -7.17
CA VAL A 248 28.17 4.93 -7.43
C VAL A 248 26.93 5.48 -8.10
N SER A 249 26.23 4.67 -8.90
CA SER A 249 25.00 5.11 -9.56
C SER A 249 24.14 3.92 -10.00
N ALA A 250 22.89 4.22 -10.33
CA ALA A 250 21.99 3.29 -10.99
C ALA A 250 21.16 4.04 -12.03
N ILE A 251 20.71 3.33 -13.07
CA ILE A 251 19.76 3.83 -14.05
C ILE A 251 18.67 2.79 -14.29
N SER A 252 17.47 3.21 -14.69
CA SER A 252 16.39 2.31 -15.08
C SER A 252 15.64 2.88 -16.27
N ALA A 253 15.20 2.02 -17.20
CA ALA A 253 14.31 2.45 -18.28
C ALA A 253 12.94 2.91 -17.75
N GLY A 254 12.52 2.42 -16.57
CA GLY A 254 11.21 2.66 -15.97
C GLY A 254 11.10 3.92 -15.11
N ALA A 255 12.20 4.66 -14.91
CA ALA A 255 12.26 5.88 -14.10
C ALA A 255 13.19 6.90 -14.75
N ASP A 256 12.97 8.21 -14.54
CA ASP A 256 13.84 9.23 -15.13
C ASP A 256 15.16 9.38 -14.38
N ARG A 257 15.17 9.08 -13.06
CA ARG A 257 16.39 9.07 -12.23
C ARG A 257 16.30 8.01 -11.15
N VAL A 258 17.47 7.52 -10.74
CA VAL A 258 17.62 6.59 -9.62
C VAL A 258 18.68 7.12 -8.68
N GLU A 259 18.32 7.28 -7.42
CA GLU A 259 19.20 7.81 -6.37
C GLU A 259 19.44 6.74 -5.30
N ILE A 260 20.58 6.81 -4.61
CA ILE A 260 20.90 5.93 -3.48
C ILE A 260 20.73 6.75 -2.20
N HIS A 261 19.92 6.27 -1.27
CA HIS A 261 19.54 7.01 -0.07
C HIS A 261 19.83 6.21 1.19
N GLU A 262 20.06 6.93 2.27
CA GLU A 262 20.22 6.42 3.63
C GLU A 262 19.11 7.00 4.51
N MET A 263 18.52 6.14 5.35
CA MET A 263 17.66 6.59 6.45
C MET A 263 18.43 6.51 7.75
N SER A 264 18.45 7.61 8.52
CA SER A 264 19.07 7.66 9.84
C SER A 264 18.16 8.36 10.84
N MET A 265 18.27 8.00 12.11
CA MET A 265 17.62 8.74 13.19
C MET A 265 18.55 9.85 13.65
N THR A 266 18.08 11.09 13.62
CA THR A 266 18.80 12.24 14.17
C THR A 266 17.81 13.01 15.03
N ASP A 267 18.12 13.14 16.32
CA ASP A 267 17.29 13.86 17.30
C ASP A 267 15.84 13.33 17.39
N GLY A 268 15.66 12.01 17.29
CA GLY A 268 14.35 11.36 17.30
C GLY A 268 13.54 11.53 16.01
N VAL A 269 14.09 12.21 14.99
CA VAL A 269 13.49 12.37 13.66
C VAL A 269 14.19 11.45 12.67
N MET A 270 13.40 10.70 11.91
CA MET A 270 13.90 9.90 10.81
C MET A 270 14.23 10.82 9.63
N LYS A 271 15.52 10.97 9.33
CA LYS A 271 16.03 11.75 8.20
C LYS A 271 16.41 10.82 7.06
N MET A 272 16.07 11.25 5.85
CA MET A 272 16.46 10.59 4.62
C MET A 272 17.48 11.48 3.91
N ARG A 273 18.59 10.89 3.46
CA ARG A 273 19.67 11.63 2.81
C ARG A 273 20.17 10.89 1.57
N PRO A 274 20.31 11.59 0.42
CA PRO A 274 20.97 11.01 -0.76
C PRO A 274 22.48 10.82 -0.52
N LEU A 275 23.02 9.71 -1.01
CA LEU A 275 24.45 9.39 -0.98
C LEU A 275 25.07 9.74 -2.34
N THR A 276 25.44 11.02 -2.52
CA THR A 276 26.05 11.52 -3.76
C THR A 276 27.39 10.88 -4.08
N ASP A 277 28.14 10.50 -3.04
CA ASP A 277 29.42 9.81 -3.17
C ASP A 277 29.25 8.29 -3.31
N GLY A 278 28.02 7.78 -3.45
CA GLY A 278 27.73 6.34 -3.54
C GLY A 278 27.83 5.57 -2.21
N LEU A 279 27.57 4.27 -2.29
CA LEU A 279 27.53 3.34 -1.15
C LEU A 279 28.73 2.38 -1.20
N THR A 280 29.65 2.50 -0.24
CA THR A 280 30.83 1.62 -0.12
C THR A 280 30.45 0.25 0.42
N ILE A 281 31.04 -0.81 -0.15
CA ILE A 281 30.97 -2.20 0.31
C ILE A 281 32.40 -2.70 0.56
N LYS A 282 32.77 -2.85 1.84
CA LYS A 282 34.13 -3.28 2.25
C LYS A 282 34.38 -4.76 1.89
N PRO A 283 35.66 -5.20 1.82
CA PRO A 283 36.00 -6.61 1.65
C PRO A 283 35.30 -7.50 2.68
N GLY A 284 34.65 -8.57 2.22
CA GLY A 284 33.91 -9.51 3.07
C GLY A 284 32.58 -8.98 3.62
N GLU A 285 32.20 -7.74 3.32
CA GLU A 285 30.98 -7.13 3.83
C GLU A 285 29.77 -7.52 2.98
N THR A 286 28.62 -7.63 3.64
CA THR A 286 27.31 -7.62 2.97
C THR A 286 26.54 -6.39 3.43
N VAL A 287 26.22 -5.51 2.47
CA VAL A 287 25.38 -4.34 2.68
C VAL A 287 23.96 -4.65 2.20
N GLU A 288 22.98 -4.40 3.07
CA GLU A 288 21.57 -4.65 2.77
C GLU A 288 20.85 -3.32 2.53
N LEU A 289 20.27 -3.19 1.33
CA LEU A 289 19.34 -2.12 1.00
C LEU A 289 17.93 -2.62 1.33
N LYS A 290 17.27 -2.00 2.32
CA LYS A 290 15.98 -2.42 2.86
C LYS A 290 15.13 -1.23 3.34
N PRO A 291 13.81 -1.42 3.52
CA PRO A 291 12.98 -0.39 4.14
C PRO A 291 13.55 0.08 5.48
N GLY A 292 13.65 1.39 5.68
CA GLY A 292 14.17 2.00 6.91
C GLY A 292 15.70 2.06 7.03
N GLY A 293 16.45 1.64 6.00
CA GLY A 293 17.92 1.76 5.95
C GLY A 293 18.39 2.34 4.62
N PHE A 294 19.48 1.80 4.08
CA PHE A 294 19.88 2.11 2.70
C PHE A 294 18.80 1.65 1.72
N HIS A 295 18.53 2.42 0.67
CA HIS A 295 17.60 2.02 -0.37
C HIS A 295 17.88 2.77 -1.67
N MET A 296 17.45 2.21 -2.78
CA MET A 296 17.38 2.93 -4.05
C MET A 296 16.05 3.66 -4.12
N MET A 297 16.06 4.87 -4.64
CA MET A 297 14.87 5.66 -4.88
C MET A 297 14.72 5.88 -6.39
N PHE A 298 13.74 5.20 -6.99
CA PHE A 298 13.35 5.42 -8.38
C PHE A 298 12.39 6.60 -8.40
N MET A 299 12.83 7.71 -8.99
CA MET A 299 12.02 8.93 -9.08
C MET A 299 11.45 9.08 -10.47
N ASP A 300 10.29 9.71 -10.51
CA ASP A 300 9.57 10.01 -11.74
C ASP A 300 9.34 8.72 -12.55
N ILE A 301 8.81 7.68 -11.86
CA ILE A 301 8.47 6.41 -12.51
C ILE A 301 7.48 6.65 -13.65
N LYS A 302 7.76 6.05 -14.81
CA LYS A 302 7.03 6.33 -16.06
C LYS A 302 5.66 5.66 -16.09
N GLN A 303 5.52 4.56 -15.36
CA GLN A 303 4.29 3.76 -15.25
C GLN A 303 4.17 3.24 -13.81
N PRO A 304 2.95 3.04 -13.29
CA PRO A 304 2.76 2.33 -12.02
C PRO A 304 3.38 0.93 -12.09
N LEU A 305 4.15 0.55 -11.06
CA LEU A 305 4.70 -0.79 -10.92
C LEU A 305 3.61 -1.73 -10.41
N LYS A 306 3.33 -2.83 -11.12
CA LYS A 306 2.32 -3.81 -10.71
C LYS A 306 3.01 -5.03 -10.12
N GLN A 307 2.39 -5.62 -9.09
CA GLN A 307 2.93 -6.83 -8.48
C GLN A 307 3.09 -7.94 -9.52
N GLY A 308 4.22 -8.64 -9.48
CA GLY A 308 4.59 -9.68 -10.44
C GLY A 308 5.33 -9.16 -11.68
N ASP A 309 5.34 -7.85 -11.91
CA ASP A 309 6.20 -7.25 -12.92
C ASP A 309 7.67 -7.29 -12.48
N LYS A 310 8.56 -7.00 -13.44
CA LYS A 310 9.99 -6.80 -13.20
C LYS A 310 10.40 -5.38 -13.60
N LEU A 311 11.07 -4.68 -12.70
CA LEU A 311 11.70 -3.38 -12.98
C LEU A 311 13.19 -3.58 -13.25
N LYS A 312 13.61 -3.40 -14.50
CA LYS A 312 15.02 -3.53 -14.90
C LYS A 312 15.82 -2.28 -14.51
N ALA A 313 17.03 -2.46 -14.02
CA ALA A 313 17.97 -1.39 -13.75
C ALA A 313 19.41 -1.83 -14.04
N THR A 314 20.28 -0.87 -14.31
CA THR A 314 21.73 -1.10 -14.41
C THR A 314 22.40 -0.40 -13.24
N LEU A 315 23.05 -1.17 -12.37
CA LEU A 315 23.89 -0.68 -11.29
C LEU A 315 25.30 -0.40 -11.82
N THR A 316 25.93 0.69 -11.40
CA THR A 316 27.33 0.98 -11.73
C THR A 316 28.16 0.99 -10.47
N PHE A 317 29.14 0.08 -10.41
CA PHE A 317 30.14 0.02 -9.36
C PHE A 317 31.43 0.69 -9.82
N GLU A 318 32.13 1.34 -8.89
CA GLU A 318 33.37 2.07 -9.16
C GLU A 318 34.46 1.17 -9.77
N LYS A 319 34.59 -0.07 -9.29
CA LYS A 319 35.61 -1.01 -9.77
C LYS A 319 35.03 -2.17 -10.57
N ALA A 320 33.95 -2.80 -10.09
CA ALA A 320 33.34 -3.94 -10.76
C ALA A 320 32.58 -3.58 -12.06
N GLY A 321 32.35 -2.29 -12.31
CA GLY A 321 31.68 -1.81 -13.52
C GLY A 321 30.16 -1.95 -13.48
N LYS A 322 29.56 -2.11 -14.66
CA LYS A 322 28.09 -2.15 -14.81
C LYS A 322 27.52 -3.55 -14.57
N LEU A 323 26.39 -3.61 -13.89
CA LEU A 323 25.63 -4.83 -13.63
C LEU A 323 24.15 -4.60 -13.90
N ASP A 324 23.61 -5.32 -14.87
CA ASP A 324 22.17 -5.33 -15.12
C ASP A 324 21.48 -6.22 -14.08
N VAL A 325 20.50 -5.66 -13.40
CA VAL A 325 19.69 -6.31 -12.36
C VAL A 325 18.21 -6.16 -12.69
N SER A 326 17.41 -7.12 -12.24
CA SER A 326 15.97 -7.09 -12.40
C SER A 326 15.30 -7.13 -11.04
N PHE A 327 14.61 -6.06 -10.66
CA PHE A 327 13.87 -6.00 -9.40
C PHE A 327 12.50 -6.64 -9.55
N ASP A 328 12.20 -7.62 -8.71
CA ASP A 328 10.86 -8.18 -8.61
C ASP A 328 9.91 -7.17 -7.96
N VAL A 329 8.80 -6.87 -8.62
CA VAL A 329 7.78 -6.00 -8.06
C VAL A 329 6.91 -6.83 -7.12
N ASN A 330 7.20 -6.71 -5.83
CA ASN A 330 6.43 -7.33 -4.76
C ASN A 330 5.21 -6.49 -4.41
N ALA A 331 4.32 -7.03 -3.58
CA ALA A 331 3.16 -6.30 -3.09
C ALA A 331 3.56 -4.98 -2.40
N MET A 332 2.67 -3.99 -2.44
CA MET A 332 2.89 -2.63 -1.93
C MET A 332 3.36 -2.58 -0.46
N GLY A 333 2.95 -3.55 0.36
CA GLY A 333 3.33 -3.66 1.78
C GLY A 333 4.53 -4.55 2.10
N ALA A 334 5.28 -5.06 1.10
CA ALA A 334 6.37 -6.01 1.35
C ALA A 334 7.49 -5.40 2.22
N THR A 335 7.98 -6.14 3.23
CA THR A 335 8.99 -5.67 4.21
C THR A 335 10.37 -6.32 4.03
N SER A 336 10.46 -7.44 3.30
CA SER A 336 11.69 -8.10 2.82
C SER A 336 11.30 -9.12 1.74
N GLU A 337 12.28 -9.67 1.01
CA GLU A 337 12.07 -10.82 0.11
C GLU A 337 11.36 -11.96 0.88
N PRO A 338 10.36 -12.65 0.30
CA PRO A 338 9.74 -13.79 0.95
C PRO A 338 10.79 -14.90 1.16
N ALA A 339 11.09 -15.21 2.42
CA ALA A 339 11.94 -16.34 2.77
C ALA A 339 11.24 -17.65 2.35
N HIS A 340 11.88 -18.41 1.47
CA HIS A 340 11.46 -19.76 1.12
C HIS A 340 11.50 -20.65 2.38
N LYS A 341 10.38 -21.31 2.69
CA LYS A 341 10.38 -22.46 3.61
C LYS A 341 11.05 -23.64 2.90
N HIS A 342 12.11 -24.16 3.51
CA HIS A 342 12.73 -25.44 3.18
C HIS A 342 11.78 -26.61 3.43
#